data_AF-A0A2C6CZQ5-F1
#
_entry.id   AF-A0A2C6CZQ5-F1
#
_cell.length_a   1.000
_cell.length_b   1.000
_cell.length_c   1.000
_cell.angle_alpha   90.00
_cell.angle_beta   90.00
_cell.angle_gamma   90.00
#
_symmetry.space_group_name_H-M   'P 1'
#
loop_
_entity.id
_entity.type
_entity.pdbx_description
1 polymer ?
#
loop_
_entity_poly.entity_id
_entity_poly.type
_entity_poly.pdbx_seq_one_letter_code
_entity_poly.pdbx_strand_id
1 'polypeptide(L)'
;MILLFTLYGCQDNRSPEERYAAAMEEARTTEERTDDIFLGLEFGMRPKAFFDHCTVLNQQQKIVEGDGGKMAQLELEGLDDEASLSFAPKFSQPGTDSARLFALNFFVRYKAWAPWNKEHHSLPLLRDLTEYFIDEYGEGFVALPHEEFGRVVTQVTNNRRITLWIEDTEKVYGRFVDLSVAPDDPLALPQLKALPGNLIDQSKSK
;
A
#
# COMPACT_ATOMS: atom_id res chain seq x y z
N MET A 1 -32.65 -10.94 40.09
CA MET A 1 -31.31 -11.40 39.68
C MET A 1 -30.84 -10.49 38.57
N ILE A 2 -30.10 -9.43 38.91
CA ILE A 2 -29.55 -8.48 37.94
C ILE A 2 -28.20 -9.06 37.51
N LEU A 3 -28.14 -9.59 36.28
CA LEU A 3 -26.88 -9.98 35.65
C LEU A 3 -26.19 -8.70 35.16
N LEU A 4 -25.15 -8.27 35.87
CA LEU A 4 -24.24 -7.23 35.42
C LEU A 4 -23.22 -7.89 34.48
N PHE A 5 -23.36 -7.69 33.17
CA PHE A 5 -22.30 -7.98 32.21
C PHE A 5 -21.29 -6.85 32.26
N THR A 6 -20.16 -7.05 32.94
CA THR A 6 -18.99 -6.19 32.80
C THR A 6 -18.32 -6.48 31.47
N LEU A 7 -18.53 -5.61 30.49
CA LEU A 7 -17.73 -5.54 29.27
C LEU A 7 -16.32 -5.07 29.66
N TYR A 8 -15.40 -6.02 29.86
CA TYR A 8 -13.97 -5.72 29.82
C TYR A 8 -13.60 -5.48 28.37
N GLY A 9 -13.67 -4.21 27.93
CA GLY A 9 -12.90 -3.80 26.76
C GLY A 9 -11.42 -3.89 27.12
N CYS A 10 -10.68 -4.77 26.46
CA CYS A 10 -9.21 -4.77 26.57
C CYS A 10 -8.71 -3.42 26.02
N GLN A 11 -8.36 -2.49 26.92
CA GLN A 11 -7.57 -1.33 26.53
C GLN A 11 -6.16 -1.82 26.26
N ASP A 12 -5.79 -1.87 24.99
CA ASP A 12 -4.43 -2.18 24.57
C ASP A 12 -3.51 -0.99 24.90
N ASN A 13 -2.77 -1.10 26.01
CA ASN A 13 -1.86 -0.07 26.52
C ASN A 13 -0.46 -0.12 25.89
N ARG A 14 -0.23 -0.95 24.87
CA ARG A 14 1.08 -1.08 24.20
C ARG A 14 1.44 0.21 23.46
N SER A 15 2.74 0.51 23.38
CA SER A 15 3.27 1.57 22.51
C SER A 15 3.03 1.25 21.03
N PRO A 16 3.09 2.25 20.12
CA PRO A 16 3.04 1.99 18.67
C PRO A 16 4.03 0.92 18.20
N GLU A 17 5.27 0.95 18.70
CA GLU A 17 6.33 -0.01 18.38
C GLU A 17 6.00 -1.41 18.90
N GLU A 18 5.49 -1.52 20.13
CA GLU A 18 5.07 -2.80 20.72
C GLU A 18 3.87 -3.41 19.98
N ARG A 19 2.91 -2.59 19.55
CA ARG A 19 1.78 -3.04 18.73
C ARG A 19 2.25 -3.54 17.36
N TYR A 20 3.15 -2.81 16.70
CA TYR A 20 3.74 -3.25 15.44
C TYR A 20 4.51 -4.57 15.60
N ALA A 21 5.36 -4.67 16.63
CA ALA A 21 6.14 -5.87 16.88
C ALA A 21 5.26 -7.09 17.14
N ALA A 22 4.17 -6.93 17.90
CA ALA A 22 3.21 -8.00 18.12
C ALA A 22 2.50 -8.43 16.83
N ALA A 23 2.05 -7.47 16.00
CA ALA A 23 1.41 -7.78 14.74
C ALA A 23 2.36 -8.48 13.75
N MET A 24 3.65 -8.13 13.75
CA MET A 24 4.67 -8.84 12.97
C MET A 24 4.90 -10.28 13.44
N GLU A 25 4.82 -10.55 14.75
CA GLU A 25 4.96 -11.91 15.27
C GLU A 25 3.72 -12.77 14.94
N GLU A 26 2.54 -12.17 15.02
CA GLU A 26 1.30 -12.80 14.55
C GLU A 26 1.37 -13.12 13.06
N ALA A 27 1.80 -12.18 12.22
CA ALA A 27 1.98 -12.36 10.78
C ALA A 27 2.89 -13.55 10.42
N ARG A 28 3.83 -13.93 11.31
CA ARG A 28 4.76 -15.05 11.11
C ARG A 28 4.19 -16.40 11.51
N THR A 29 3.17 -16.40 12.35
CA THR A 29 2.66 -17.61 13.02
C THR A 29 1.24 -17.96 12.61
N THR A 30 0.47 -16.98 12.14
CA THR A 30 -0.89 -17.18 11.66
C THR A 30 -0.94 -18.04 10.39
N GLU A 31 -1.95 -18.91 10.30
CA GLU A 31 -2.29 -19.64 9.07
C GLU A 31 -3.28 -18.84 8.20
N GLU A 32 -3.87 -17.78 8.74
CA GLU A 32 -4.79 -16.91 8.01
C GLU A 32 -4.02 -16.05 6.99
N ARG A 33 -4.67 -15.78 5.86
CA ARG A 33 -4.11 -14.95 4.79
C ARG A 33 -5.05 -13.84 4.41
N THR A 34 -4.46 -12.68 4.15
CA THR A 34 -5.11 -11.48 3.62
C THR A 34 -4.34 -11.09 2.37
N ASP A 35 -4.72 -11.69 1.25
CA ASP A 35 -3.99 -11.53 -0.01
C ASP A 35 -4.55 -10.41 -0.89
N ASP A 36 -5.74 -9.88 -0.57
CA ASP A 36 -6.35 -8.77 -1.29
C ASP A 36 -5.52 -7.48 -1.20
N ILE A 37 -5.56 -6.71 -2.28
CA ILE A 37 -5.07 -5.33 -2.36
C ILE A 37 -6.28 -4.47 -2.80
N PHE A 38 -6.14 -3.59 -3.79
CA PHE A 38 -7.26 -2.83 -4.38
C PHE A 38 -7.52 -3.25 -5.82
N LEU A 39 -8.70 -2.88 -6.35
CA LEU A 39 -9.13 -3.16 -7.72
C LEU A 39 -9.09 -4.66 -8.10
N GLY A 40 -9.24 -5.56 -7.12
CA GLY A 40 -9.16 -7.00 -7.32
C GLY A 40 -7.76 -7.53 -7.62
N LEU A 41 -6.72 -6.75 -7.32
CA LEU A 41 -5.34 -7.23 -7.27
C LEU A 41 -5.12 -8.03 -5.99
N GLU A 42 -4.29 -9.07 -6.06
CA GLU A 42 -4.01 -9.96 -4.94
C GLU A 42 -2.54 -10.40 -4.94
N PHE A 43 -1.96 -10.66 -3.77
CA PHE A 43 -0.66 -11.31 -3.67
C PHE A 43 -0.70 -12.70 -4.30
N GLY A 44 0.46 -13.18 -4.76
CA GLY A 44 0.55 -14.45 -5.47
C GLY A 44 0.12 -14.40 -6.94
N MET A 45 -0.40 -13.28 -7.45
CA MET A 45 -0.69 -13.15 -8.88
C MET A 45 0.57 -13.37 -9.73
N ARG A 46 0.45 -14.16 -10.80
CA ARG A 46 1.52 -14.28 -11.81
C ARG A 46 1.63 -12.97 -12.59
N PRO A 47 2.82 -12.60 -13.11
CA PRO A 47 3.00 -11.39 -13.90
C PRO A 47 1.98 -11.24 -15.03
N LYS A 48 1.77 -12.29 -15.82
CA LYS A 48 0.77 -12.27 -16.90
C LYS A 48 -0.64 -11.94 -16.40
N ALA A 49 -1.07 -12.57 -15.30
CA ALA A 49 -2.39 -12.32 -14.73
C ALA A 49 -2.55 -10.87 -14.27
N PHE A 50 -1.52 -10.31 -13.62
CA PHE A 50 -1.49 -8.90 -13.23
C PHE A 50 -1.64 -7.95 -14.45
N PHE A 51 -0.85 -8.16 -15.49
CA PHE A 51 -0.88 -7.29 -16.67
C PHE A 51 -2.15 -7.45 -17.50
N ASP A 52 -2.68 -8.66 -17.62
CA ASP A 52 -3.97 -8.92 -18.28
C ASP A 52 -5.11 -8.23 -17.51
N HIS A 53 -5.09 -8.29 -16.17
CA HIS A 53 -6.07 -7.61 -15.33
C HIS A 53 -6.01 -6.08 -15.47
N CYS A 54 -4.82 -5.49 -15.42
CA CYS A 54 -4.62 -4.06 -15.69
C CYS A 54 -5.10 -3.67 -17.10
N THR A 55 -4.90 -4.53 -18.11
CA THR A 55 -5.42 -4.30 -19.46
C THR A 55 -6.95 -4.21 -19.46
N VAL A 56 -7.64 -5.10 -18.75
CA VAL A 56 -9.10 -5.07 -18.60
C VAL A 56 -9.54 -3.80 -17.86
N LEU A 57 -8.87 -3.43 -16.76
CA LEU A 57 -9.18 -2.21 -16.01
C LEU A 57 -9.01 -0.94 -16.87
N ASN A 58 -7.98 -0.89 -17.71
CA ASN A 58 -7.74 0.22 -18.63
C ASN A 58 -8.80 0.29 -19.74
N GLN A 59 -9.23 -0.85 -20.30
CA GLN A 59 -10.35 -0.90 -21.24
C GLN A 59 -11.67 -0.42 -20.61
N GLN A 60 -11.82 -0.62 -19.29
CA GLN A 60 -12.95 -0.12 -18.50
C GLN A 60 -12.77 1.33 -18.03
N GLN A 61 -11.67 2.00 -18.40
CA GLN A 61 -11.31 3.36 -17.98
C GLN A 61 -11.20 3.53 -16.45
N LYS A 62 -10.99 2.44 -15.70
CA LYS A 62 -10.76 2.47 -14.25
C LYS A 62 -9.34 2.85 -13.89
N ILE A 63 -8.41 2.57 -14.80
CA ILE A 63 -7.02 3.00 -14.70
C ILE A 63 -6.58 3.58 -16.05
N VAL A 64 -5.54 4.39 -16.02
CA VAL A 64 -4.83 4.91 -17.20
C VAL A 64 -3.33 4.64 -17.06
N GLU A 65 -2.58 4.88 -18.13
CA GLU A 65 -1.11 4.94 -18.06
C GLU A 65 -0.69 6.14 -17.20
N GLY A 66 0.05 5.86 -16.12
CA GLY A 66 0.55 6.85 -15.17
C GLY A 66 1.95 7.38 -15.51
N ASP A 67 2.57 8.03 -14.52
CA ASP A 67 3.84 8.75 -14.65
C ASP A 67 4.95 7.94 -15.36
N GLY A 68 5.43 8.47 -16.49
CA GLY A 68 6.52 7.91 -17.30
C GLY A 68 6.22 6.57 -18.00
N GLY A 69 4.97 6.12 -18.06
CA GLY A 69 4.56 4.86 -18.69
C GLY A 69 4.93 3.59 -17.91
N LYS A 70 5.35 3.75 -16.65
CA LYS A 70 5.86 2.65 -15.81
C LYS A 70 4.91 2.27 -14.68
N MET A 71 3.80 2.99 -14.56
CA MET A 71 2.79 2.80 -13.52
C MET A 71 1.41 2.83 -14.15
N ALA A 72 0.48 2.10 -13.54
CA ALA A 72 -0.94 2.34 -13.73
C ALA A 72 -1.38 3.45 -12.78
N GLN A 73 -2.33 4.28 -13.20
CA GLN A 73 -2.88 5.35 -12.37
C GLN A 73 -4.41 5.24 -12.31
N LEU A 74 -4.98 5.45 -11.13
CA LEU A 74 -6.42 5.60 -10.91
C LEU A 74 -6.71 6.95 -10.24
N GLU A 75 -7.93 7.43 -10.42
CA GLU A 75 -8.47 8.51 -9.61
C GLU A 75 -8.94 7.94 -8.28
N LEU A 76 -8.40 8.48 -7.18
CA LEU A 76 -8.71 8.01 -5.85
C LEU A 76 -9.90 8.82 -5.33
N GLU A 77 -11.05 8.18 -5.24
CA GLU A 77 -12.25 8.72 -4.63
C GLU A 77 -12.23 8.48 -3.12
N GLY A 78 -13.03 9.22 -2.35
CA GLY A 78 -13.17 9.01 -0.90
C GLY A 78 -12.19 9.79 -0.01
N LEU A 79 -11.29 10.58 -0.60
CA LEU A 79 -10.57 11.64 0.12
C LEU A 79 -11.35 12.95 0.09
N ASP A 80 -11.04 13.86 1.03
CA ASP A 80 -11.64 15.20 1.11
C ASP A 80 -11.42 16.02 -0.18
N ASP A 81 -10.27 15.81 -0.84
CA ASP A 81 -9.90 16.46 -2.11
C ASP A 81 -9.48 15.42 -3.17
N GLU A 82 -9.67 15.76 -4.44
CA GLU A 82 -9.34 14.87 -5.56
C GLU A 82 -7.84 14.50 -5.57
N ALA A 83 -7.56 13.20 -5.58
CA ALA A 83 -6.22 12.67 -5.67
C ALA A 83 -6.09 11.60 -6.76
N SER A 84 -4.85 11.38 -7.18
CA SER A 84 -4.48 10.29 -8.09
C SER A 84 -3.55 9.32 -7.38
N LEU A 85 -3.78 8.01 -7.57
CA LEU A 85 -2.92 6.94 -7.07
C LEU A 85 -2.23 6.27 -8.24
N SER A 86 -0.90 6.32 -8.27
CA SER A 86 -0.06 5.61 -9.25
C SER A 86 0.58 4.39 -8.60
N PHE A 87 0.55 3.23 -9.26
CA PHE A 87 1.07 1.98 -8.69
C PHE A 87 1.83 1.10 -9.69
N ALA A 88 2.70 0.25 -9.15
CA ALA A 88 3.46 -0.74 -9.90
C ALA A 88 3.76 -2.01 -9.10
N PRO A 89 3.81 -3.17 -9.79
CA PRO A 89 4.06 -4.45 -9.15
C PRO A 89 5.53 -4.67 -8.83
N LYS A 90 5.77 -5.48 -7.80
CA LYS A 90 7.04 -6.15 -7.54
C LYS A 90 6.80 -7.66 -7.51
N PHE A 91 7.49 -8.36 -8.41
CA PHE A 91 7.41 -9.81 -8.52
C PHE A 91 8.62 -10.46 -7.85
N SER A 92 8.39 -11.57 -7.15
CA SER A 92 9.43 -12.45 -6.67
C SER A 92 10.12 -13.10 -7.88
N GLN A 93 11.43 -13.36 -7.80
CA GLN A 93 12.20 -14.06 -8.84
C GLN A 93 11.82 -13.63 -10.28
N PRO A 94 11.92 -12.33 -10.61
CA PRO A 94 11.41 -11.80 -11.87
C PRO A 94 12.07 -12.48 -13.08
N GLY A 95 11.30 -12.72 -14.14
CA GLY A 95 11.76 -13.44 -15.34
C GLY A 95 11.68 -14.97 -15.25
N THR A 96 11.04 -15.51 -14.20
CA THR A 96 10.81 -16.95 -14.02
C THR A 96 9.31 -17.29 -14.02
N ASP A 97 8.96 -18.53 -14.35
CA ASP A 97 7.57 -19.04 -14.26
C ASP A 97 7.04 -19.09 -12.81
N SER A 98 7.96 -19.10 -11.85
CA SER A 98 7.68 -18.99 -10.42
C SER A 98 7.47 -17.57 -9.94
N ALA A 99 7.55 -16.55 -10.80
CA ALA A 99 7.35 -15.17 -10.38
C ALA A 99 5.93 -14.94 -9.85
N ARG A 100 5.82 -14.28 -8.69
CA ARG A 100 4.56 -13.99 -8.00
C ARG A 100 4.57 -12.55 -7.48
N LEU A 101 3.44 -11.86 -7.56
CA LEU A 101 3.29 -10.55 -6.96
C LEU A 101 3.46 -10.69 -5.45
N PHE A 102 4.48 -10.06 -4.88
CA PHE A 102 4.71 -10.06 -3.43
C PHE A 102 4.60 -8.66 -2.84
N ALA A 103 4.62 -7.63 -3.68
CA ALA A 103 4.41 -6.27 -3.21
C ALA A 103 3.86 -5.37 -4.31
N LEU A 104 3.12 -4.35 -3.90
CA LEU A 104 2.60 -3.31 -4.77
C LEU A 104 3.07 -1.96 -4.22
N ASN A 105 3.91 -1.29 -4.99
CA ASN A 105 4.35 0.06 -4.65
C ASN A 105 3.41 1.07 -5.25
N PHE A 106 3.14 2.14 -4.53
CA PHE A 106 2.32 3.24 -5.02
C PHE A 106 2.78 4.59 -4.48
N PHE A 107 2.25 5.66 -5.09
CA PHE A 107 2.18 6.96 -4.46
C PHE A 107 0.84 7.61 -4.77
N VAL A 108 0.42 8.50 -3.88
CA VAL A 108 -0.75 9.34 -4.01
C VAL A 108 -0.31 10.79 -4.04
N ARG A 109 -0.97 11.60 -4.86
CA ARG A 109 -0.87 13.07 -4.82
C ARG A 109 -2.24 13.68 -5.03
N TYR A 110 -2.50 14.81 -4.38
CA TYR A 110 -3.64 15.64 -4.74
C TYR A 110 -3.47 16.21 -6.15
N LYS A 111 -4.57 16.33 -6.89
CA LYS A 111 -4.57 16.97 -8.22
C LYS A 111 -4.30 18.47 -8.14
N ALA A 112 -4.80 19.12 -7.09
CA ALA A 112 -4.63 20.56 -6.91
C ALA A 112 -3.33 20.93 -6.18
N TRP A 113 -2.38 19.99 -6.08
CA TRP A 113 -1.05 20.30 -5.54
C TRP A 113 -0.41 21.45 -6.33
N ALA A 114 0.15 22.39 -5.58
CA ALA A 114 1.04 23.41 -6.10
C ALA A 114 2.06 23.81 -5.02
N PRO A 115 3.26 24.32 -5.40
CA PRO A 115 4.27 24.72 -4.42
C PRO A 115 3.79 25.71 -3.34
N TRP A 116 2.83 26.56 -3.72
CA TRP A 116 2.20 27.57 -2.87
C TRP A 116 0.95 27.09 -2.11
N ASN A 117 0.34 25.97 -2.51
CA ASN A 117 -0.90 25.45 -1.91
C ASN A 117 -0.59 24.42 -0.81
N LYS A 118 -0.28 24.89 0.41
CA LYS A 118 0.16 24.03 1.52
C LYS A 118 -0.90 23.06 2.03
N GLU A 119 -2.18 23.36 1.80
CA GLU A 119 -3.29 22.48 2.16
C GLU A 119 -3.26 21.18 1.35
N HIS A 120 -2.73 21.24 0.13
CA HIS A 120 -2.62 20.09 -0.77
C HIS A 120 -1.21 19.51 -0.79
N HIS A 121 -0.46 19.62 0.30
CA HIS A 121 0.87 19.00 0.43
C HIS A 121 0.75 17.58 0.99
N SER A 122 1.84 16.83 0.89
CA SER A 122 1.93 15.43 1.34
C SER A 122 1.60 15.20 2.82
N LEU A 123 1.80 16.19 3.69
CA LEU A 123 1.50 16.03 5.12
C LEU A 123 -0.01 15.97 5.41
N PRO A 124 -0.85 16.92 4.96
CA PRO A 124 -2.30 16.75 4.95
C PRO A 124 -2.73 15.46 4.25
N LEU A 125 -2.15 15.16 3.08
CA LEU A 125 -2.47 13.94 2.33
C LEU A 125 -2.22 12.67 3.14
N LEU A 126 -1.14 12.60 3.93
CA LEU A 126 -0.82 11.41 4.73
C LEU A 126 -1.90 11.17 5.78
N ARG A 127 -2.46 12.24 6.38
CA ARG A 127 -3.56 12.11 7.33
C ARG A 127 -4.80 11.56 6.63
N ASP A 128 -5.25 12.23 5.57
CA ASP A 128 -6.48 11.84 4.87
C ASP A 128 -6.36 10.43 4.28
N LEU A 129 -5.18 10.09 3.74
CA LEU A 129 -4.90 8.74 3.24
C LEU A 129 -4.85 7.70 4.35
N THR A 130 -4.36 8.04 5.54
CA THR A 130 -4.41 7.10 6.67
C THR A 130 -5.86 6.80 7.07
N GLU A 131 -6.71 7.82 7.11
CA GLU A 131 -8.14 7.66 7.41
C GLU A 131 -8.84 6.80 6.34
N TYR A 132 -8.63 7.10 5.06
CA TYR A 132 -9.12 6.27 3.95
C TYR A 132 -8.68 4.81 4.07
N PHE A 133 -7.40 4.56 4.41
CA PHE A 133 -6.90 3.20 4.54
C PHE A 133 -7.43 2.48 5.79
N ILE A 134 -7.77 3.20 6.86
CA ILE A 134 -8.47 2.63 8.01
C ILE A 134 -9.87 2.18 7.61
N ASP A 135 -10.59 2.99 6.84
CA ASP A 135 -11.94 2.65 6.38
C ASP A 135 -11.94 1.44 5.43
N GLU A 136 -10.95 1.37 4.52
CA GLU A 136 -10.86 0.29 3.52
C GLU A 136 -10.25 -1.01 4.06
N TYR A 137 -9.24 -0.93 4.93
CA TYR A 137 -8.44 -2.10 5.36
C TYR A 137 -8.55 -2.41 6.86
N GLY A 138 -9.29 -1.60 7.62
CA GLY A 138 -9.54 -1.77 9.04
C GLY A 138 -8.58 -1.01 9.95
N GLU A 139 -8.82 -1.09 11.25
CA GLU A 139 -7.99 -0.45 12.28
C GLU A 139 -6.63 -1.16 12.48
N GLY A 140 -5.72 -0.52 13.23
CA GLY A 140 -4.42 -1.10 13.59
C GLY A 140 -3.21 -0.38 12.99
N PHE A 141 -3.43 0.70 12.26
CA PHE A 141 -2.35 1.58 11.81
C PHE A 141 -1.62 2.22 13.00
N VAL A 142 -0.29 2.19 12.94
CA VAL A 142 0.60 2.80 13.92
C VAL A 142 1.63 3.67 13.23
N ALA A 143 1.98 4.80 13.86
CA ALA A 143 3.01 5.69 13.37
C ALA A 143 4.33 5.40 14.07
N LEU A 144 5.35 5.01 13.31
CA LEU A 144 6.68 4.64 13.81
C LEU A 144 7.72 5.68 13.40
N PRO A 145 8.72 5.96 14.24
CA PRO A 145 9.87 6.77 13.84
C PRO A 145 10.66 6.05 12.74
N HIS A 146 11.23 6.82 11.81
CA HIS A 146 12.10 6.30 10.76
C HIS A 146 13.28 7.25 10.55
N GLU A 147 14.49 6.72 10.42
CA GLU A 147 15.71 7.54 10.35
C GLU A 147 15.72 8.48 9.15
N GLU A 148 15.36 7.98 7.96
CA GLU A 148 15.34 8.77 6.72
C GLU A 148 14.09 9.64 6.56
N PHE A 149 12.89 9.07 6.74
CA PHE A 149 11.62 9.73 6.46
C PHE A 149 10.99 10.43 7.67
N GLY A 150 11.65 10.40 8.83
CA GLY A 150 11.15 10.93 10.10
C GLY A 150 10.06 10.05 10.73
N ARG A 151 8.96 9.81 10.00
CA ARG A 151 7.86 8.93 10.42
C ARG A 151 7.29 8.14 9.25
N VAL A 152 6.84 6.93 9.55
CA VAL A 152 6.05 6.08 8.65
C VAL A 152 4.78 5.64 9.36
N VAL A 153 3.70 5.42 8.61
CA VAL A 153 2.43 4.91 9.13
C VAL A 153 2.23 3.51 8.57
N THR A 154 2.03 2.49 9.41
CA THR A 154 1.98 1.10 8.98
C THR A 154 0.93 0.28 9.71
N GLN A 155 0.37 -0.70 9.03
CA GLN A 155 -0.53 -1.72 9.56
C GLN A 155 -0.05 -3.08 9.08
N VAL A 156 -0.19 -4.09 9.94
CA VAL A 156 0.04 -5.49 9.60
C VAL A 156 -1.24 -6.26 9.95
N THR A 157 -1.80 -6.96 8.97
CA THR A 157 -2.98 -7.82 9.10
C THR A 157 -2.67 -9.14 8.42
N ASN A 158 -2.61 -10.22 9.20
CA ASN A 158 -2.14 -11.52 8.73
C ASN A 158 -0.79 -11.38 7.99
N ASN A 159 -0.67 -11.92 6.76
CA ASN A 159 0.54 -11.79 5.96
C ASN A 159 0.69 -10.43 5.26
N ARG A 160 -0.28 -9.52 5.32
CA ARG A 160 -0.23 -8.24 4.60
C ARG A 160 0.31 -7.12 5.49
N ARG A 161 1.32 -6.42 5.00
CA ARG A 161 1.71 -5.10 5.53
C ARG A 161 1.35 -4.00 4.55
N ILE A 162 0.80 -2.92 5.09
CA ILE A 162 0.63 -1.64 4.40
C ILE A 162 1.54 -0.63 5.09
N THR A 163 2.34 0.11 4.33
CA THR A 163 3.12 1.24 4.87
C THR A 163 2.94 2.47 4.01
N LEU A 164 2.82 3.64 4.65
CA LEU A 164 2.73 4.97 4.06
C LEU A 164 3.85 5.87 4.60
N TRP A 165 4.46 6.70 3.75
CA TRP A 165 5.51 7.65 4.14
C TRP A 165 5.59 8.86 3.21
N ILE A 166 6.31 9.90 3.64
CA ILE A 166 6.52 11.14 2.89
C ILE A 166 8.01 11.26 2.57
N GLU A 167 8.34 11.53 1.30
CA GLU A 167 9.71 11.89 0.87
C GLU A 167 9.82 13.35 0.41
N ASP A 168 8.72 13.91 -0.10
CA ASP A 168 8.67 15.24 -0.70
C ASP A 168 7.35 15.93 -0.35
N THR A 169 7.14 17.16 -0.83
CA THR A 169 5.93 17.93 -0.52
C THR A 169 4.72 17.61 -1.42
N GLU A 170 4.91 16.80 -2.47
CA GLU A 170 3.88 16.46 -3.47
C GLU A 170 3.21 15.13 -3.16
N LYS A 171 3.97 14.13 -2.74
CA LYS A 171 3.54 12.73 -2.77
C LYS A 171 3.58 12.09 -1.39
N VAL A 172 2.57 11.26 -1.13
CA VAL A 172 2.63 10.22 -0.10
C VAL A 172 2.91 8.90 -0.81
N TYR A 173 4.01 8.27 -0.45
CA TYR A 173 4.40 6.98 -0.97
C TYR A 173 3.79 5.87 -0.12
N GLY A 174 3.56 4.72 -0.73
CA GLY A 174 3.09 3.57 0.01
C GLY A 174 3.46 2.24 -0.62
N ARG A 175 3.30 1.18 0.16
CA ARG A 175 3.64 -0.17 -0.24
C ARG A 175 2.75 -1.19 0.47
N PHE A 176 2.14 -2.07 -0.32
CA PHE A 176 1.59 -3.34 0.13
C PHE A 176 2.66 -4.42 0.03
N VAL A 177 2.79 -5.31 1.02
CA VAL A 177 3.76 -6.41 1.05
C VAL A 177 3.16 -7.69 1.60
N ASP A 178 3.44 -8.82 0.94
CA ASP A 178 3.25 -10.17 1.47
C ASP A 178 4.45 -10.56 2.34
N LEU A 179 4.30 -10.44 3.65
CA LEU A 179 5.31 -10.79 4.66
C LEU A 179 5.61 -12.29 4.71
N SER A 180 4.74 -13.16 4.19
CA SER A 180 5.02 -14.61 4.14
C SER A 180 6.12 -14.95 3.12
N VAL A 181 6.34 -14.07 2.14
CA VAL A 181 7.39 -14.19 1.12
C VAL A 181 8.55 -13.23 1.40
N ALA A 182 8.27 -12.06 1.99
CA ALA A 182 9.27 -11.03 2.28
C ALA A 182 9.20 -10.56 3.75
N PRO A 183 9.55 -11.44 4.72
CA PRO A 183 9.41 -11.15 6.15
C PRO A 183 10.32 -10.02 6.64
N ASP A 184 11.40 -9.76 5.90
CA ASP A 184 12.41 -8.74 6.19
C ASP A 184 12.30 -7.51 5.27
N ASP A 185 11.20 -7.35 4.52
CA ASP A 185 10.99 -6.18 3.67
C ASP A 185 11.03 -4.89 4.52
N PRO A 186 11.82 -3.87 4.12
CA PRO A 186 11.97 -2.66 4.92
C PRO A 186 10.67 -1.86 5.00
N LEU A 187 10.46 -1.14 6.10
CA LEU A 187 9.24 -0.35 6.33
C LEU A 187 8.99 0.68 5.21
N ALA A 188 10.05 1.36 4.78
CA ALA A 188 10.01 2.30 3.67
C ALA A 188 11.23 2.10 2.77
N LEU A 189 11.09 2.42 1.49
CA LEU A 189 12.13 2.28 0.48
C LEU A 189 12.53 3.66 -0.03
N PRO A 190 13.83 4.01 -0.07
CA PRO A 190 14.27 5.21 -0.75
C PRO A 190 13.94 5.12 -2.25
N GLN A 191 13.23 6.12 -2.78
CA GLN A 191 12.93 6.36 -4.20
C GLN A 191 12.70 5.10 -5.06
N LEU A 192 11.44 4.94 -5.47
CA LEU A 192 10.89 4.06 -6.51
C LEU A 192 11.47 4.18 -7.94
N LYS A 193 12.66 4.80 -8.11
CA LYS A 193 13.29 5.21 -9.38
C LYS A 193 13.67 4.06 -10.34
N ALA A 194 13.54 2.80 -9.94
CA ALA A 194 13.95 1.64 -10.76
C ALA A 194 12.80 0.64 -10.95
N LEU A 195 11.74 1.05 -11.66
CA LEU A 195 10.83 0.10 -12.31
C LEU A 195 11.33 -0.18 -13.74
N PRO A 196 11.60 -1.45 -14.10
CA PRO A 196 12.06 -1.80 -15.44
C PRO A 196 10.88 -1.76 -16.44
N GLY A 197 11.05 -0.96 -17.51
CA GLY A 197 10.24 -1.02 -18.73
C GLY A 197 8.79 -0.52 -18.62
N ASN A 198 8.22 -0.14 -19.76
CA ASN A 198 6.83 0.30 -19.87
C ASN A 198 5.88 -0.90 -19.59
N LEU A 199 4.88 -0.73 -18.72
CA LEU A 199 3.98 -1.81 -18.30
C LEU A 199 3.09 -2.32 -19.45
N ILE A 200 2.86 -1.50 -20.47
CA ILE A 200 1.94 -1.80 -21.58
C ILE A 200 2.61 -2.64 -22.68
N ASP A 201 3.93 -2.50 -22.87
CA ASP A 201 4.67 -3.20 -23.93
C ASP A 201 5.03 -4.65 -23.56
N GLN A 202 5.03 -4.99 -22.26
CA GLN A 202 5.31 -6.35 -21.76
C GLN A 202 4.20 -7.36 -22.10
N SER A 203 3.01 -6.90 -22.49
CA SER A 203 1.93 -7.76 -23.02
C SER A 203 2.20 -8.30 -24.43
N LYS A 204 3.23 -7.78 -25.10
CA LYS A 204 3.61 -8.15 -26.48
C LYS A 204 4.81 -9.08 -26.58
N SER A 205 5.47 -9.44 -25.47
CA SER A 205 6.53 -10.46 -25.51
C SER A 205 5.90 -11.86 -25.43
N LYS A 206 6.17 -12.66 -26.48
CA LYS A 206 5.59 -13.96 -26.81
C LYS A 206 5.65 -15.01 -25.71
#